data_AF-A0A292PQC8-F1
#
_entry.id   AF-A0A292PQC8-F1
#
_cell.length_a   1.000
_cell.length_b   1.000
_cell.length_c   1.000
_cell.angle_alpha   90.00
_cell.angle_beta   90.00
_cell.angle_gamma   90.00
#
_symmetry.space_group_name_H-M   'P 1'
#
loop_
_entity.id
_entity.type
_entity.pdbx_description
1 polymer ?
#
loop_
_entity_poly.entity_id
_entity_poly.type
_entity_poly.pdbx_seq_one_letter_code
_entity_poly.pdbx_strand_id
1 'polypeptide(L)'
;MKSSFILSTLGAAGALAHGLVSQLLIDGTLYDNFNPNLDPYQNPKPKRIGWTTPGDGPVDGVTTAAIACSTGSTAGALVAPAAAGSSVKFFWNTWPESHRGPTMTYLAKCPGTDCTTADPTTLDWFKIDHAGLNPDGTWASDTMIADNKTWTVTIPSDIASGPYLLRHELLALHSASNPNGAQFYPMCANLQITGTGSAVPGDTVKFPGAYSATDPGVLLNIYYPPVTSYTIPGPAPYVPGGASAPVNPSKAASPAPTKAPTGTGSGIPTLAPSAVPPYGNTTRSQSKPSYTTPIADAPPKEVSPLDNAPPAPTEVAAVPTAVAPVVNTIYETVAITQVLTMTVSAVETITITQPHPKGPDVPECTPAGRYKRGIYGYGIRNLEE
;
A
#
# COMPACT_ATOMS: atom_id res chain seq x y z
N MET A 1 -29.28 56.22 -13.44
CA MET A 1 -28.17 55.44 -12.86
C MET A 1 -28.51 53.97 -13.03
N LYS A 2 -27.82 53.24 -13.91
CA LYS A 2 -28.01 51.80 -14.11
C LYS A 2 -26.87 51.10 -13.36
N SER A 3 -27.15 50.47 -12.22
CA SER A 3 -26.18 49.64 -11.50
C SER A 3 -26.15 48.25 -12.11
N SER A 4 -25.02 47.90 -12.72
CA SER A 4 -24.69 46.52 -13.07
C SER A 4 -24.00 45.86 -11.88
N PHE A 5 -24.63 44.84 -11.31
CA PHE A 5 -23.97 43.93 -10.38
C PHE A 5 -23.27 42.82 -11.18
N ILE A 6 -21.95 42.74 -11.08
CA ILE A 6 -21.17 41.61 -11.58
C ILE A 6 -21.12 40.56 -10.46
N LEU A 7 -21.86 39.47 -10.64
CA LEU A 7 -21.83 38.32 -9.75
C LEU A 7 -20.61 37.45 -10.11
N SER A 8 -19.52 37.62 -9.37
CA SER A 8 -18.34 36.74 -9.46
C SER A 8 -18.65 35.41 -8.79
N THR A 9 -19.01 34.40 -9.56
CA THR A 9 -19.06 33.01 -9.08
C THR A 9 -17.64 32.49 -8.88
N LEU A 10 -17.17 32.53 -7.64
CA LEU A 10 -15.94 31.86 -7.24
C LEU A 10 -16.23 30.35 -7.19
N GLY A 11 -15.90 29.65 -8.27
CA GLY A 11 -15.96 28.19 -8.31
C GLY A 11 -14.91 27.62 -7.35
N ALA A 12 -15.35 26.95 -6.28
CA ALA A 12 -14.45 26.16 -5.46
C ALA A 12 -13.98 24.96 -6.28
N ALA A 13 -12.81 25.06 -6.90
CA ALA A 13 -12.10 23.90 -7.38
C ALA A 13 -11.73 23.06 -6.15
N GLY A 14 -12.46 21.97 -5.91
CA GLY A 14 -12.08 20.99 -4.90
C GLY A 14 -10.72 20.44 -5.28
N ALA A 15 -9.68 20.80 -4.53
CA ALA A 15 -8.39 20.16 -4.67
C ALA A 15 -8.55 18.70 -4.21
N LEU A 16 -8.66 17.77 -5.16
CA LEU A 16 -8.47 16.35 -4.91
C LEU A 16 -6.98 16.14 -4.59
N ALA A 17 -6.65 16.37 -3.32
CA ALA A 17 -5.27 16.45 -2.87
C ALA A 17 -4.64 15.07 -2.59
N HIS A 18 -5.42 13.99 -2.58
CA HIS A 18 -4.90 12.67 -2.19
C HIS A 18 -5.55 11.55 -3.02
N GLY A 19 -4.92 10.39 -3.01
CA GLY A 19 -5.31 9.25 -3.84
C GLY A 19 -5.30 7.93 -3.10
N LEU A 20 -5.93 6.93 -3.71
CA LEU A 20 -5.93 5.54 -3.26
C LEU A 20 -5.84 4.60 -4.45
N VAL A 21 -5.37 3.38 -4.20
CA VAL A 21 -5.46 2.30 -5.19
C VAL A 21 -6.92 1.93 -5.36
N SER A 22 -7.50 2.20 -6.53
CA SER A 22 -8.90 1.87 -6.84
C SER A 22 -9.08 0.47 -7.39
N GLN A 23 -8.08 -0.08 -8.07
CA GLN A 23 -8.14 -1.40 -8.68
C GLN A 23 -6.77 -2.09 -8.67
N LEU A 24 -6.78 -3.41 -8.75
CA LEU A 24 -5.59 -4.26 -8.90
C LEU A 24 -5.81 -5.23 -10.05
N LEU A 25 -4.89 -5.31 -11.00
CA LEU A 25 -4.84 -6.36 -12.01
C LEU A 25 -3.83 -7.41 -11.53
N ILE A 26 -4.34 -8.57 -11.12
CA ILE A 26 -3.56 -9.66 -10.53
C ILE A 26 -3.70 -10.86 -11.46
N ASP A 27 -2.58 -11.31 -12.03
CA ASP A 27 -2.54 -12.47 -12.93
C ASP A 27 -3.59 -12.40 -14.06
N GLY A 28 -3.72 -11.21 -14.67
CA GLY A 28 -4.68 -10.94 -15.74
C GLY A 28 -6.14 -10.71 -15.29
N THR A 29 -6.47 -10.87 -14.01
CA THR A 29 -7.81 -10.63 -13.47
C THR A 29 -7.88 -9.28 -12.76
N LEU A 30 -8.83 -8.43 -13.17
CA LEU A 30 -9.03 -7.11 -12.58
C LEU A 30 -9.95 -7.21 -11.36
N TYR A 31 -9.49 -6.66 -10.24
CA TYR A 31 -10.23 -6.58 -8.99
C TYR A 31 -10.43 -5.12 -8.61
N ASP A 32 -11.66 -4.75 -8.30
CA ASP A 32 -11.93 -3.50 -7.61
C ASP A 32 -11.40 -3.57 -6.18
N ASN A 33 -10.72 -2.50 -5.76
CA ASN A 33 -10.33 -2.30 -4.39
C ASN A 33 -11.50 -1.71 -3.56
N PHE A 34 -11.34 -1.68 -2.24
CA PHE A 34 -12.29 -0.98 -1.37
C PHE A 34 -12.36 0.50 -1.71
N ASN A 35 -13.58 1.01 -1.92
CA ASN A 35 -13.82 2.43 -2.17
C ASN A 35 -14.56 3.07 -0.98
N PRO A 36 -13.88 3.90 -0.16
CA PRO A 36 -14.49 4.53 1.02
C PRO A 36 -15.65 5.47 0.69
N ASN A 37 -15.68 6.02 -0.52
CA ASN A 37 -16.69 6.98 -0.96
C ASN A 37 -17.91 6.31 -1.59
N LEU A 38 -17.87 4.99 -1.86
CA LEU A 38 -18.95 4.25 -2.52
C LEU A 38 -19.39 3.02 -1.72
N ASP A 39 -18.47 2.13 -1.37
CA ASP A 39 -18.78 0.81 -0.81
C ASP A 39 -19.60 0.87 0.50
N PRO A 40 -19.34 1.79 1.45
CA PRO A 40 -20.16 1.91 2.66
C PRO A 40 -21.64 2.26 2.41
N TYR A 41 -21.93 2.89 1.27
CA TYR A 41 -23.25 3.40 0.90
C TYR A 41 -24.04 2.47 -0.02
N GLN A 42 -23.48 1.31 -0.39
CA GLN A 42 -24.12 0.33 -1.25
C GLN A 42 -24.86 -0.76 -0.46
N ASN A 43 -25.95 -1.28 -1.05
CA ASN A 43 -26.75 -2.37 -0.49
C ASN A 43 -27.11 -3.42 -1.56
N PRO A 44 -26.61 -4.68 -1.46
CA PRO A 44 -25.67 -5.17 -0.46
C PRO A 44 -24.30 -4.50 -0.57
N LYS A 45 -23.55 -4.44 0.54
CA LYS A 45 -22.16 -3.96 0.51
C LYS A 45 -21.31 -4.88 -0.36
N PRO A 46 -20.52 -4.35 -1.31
CA PRO A 46 -19.60 -5.16 -2.09
C PRO A 46 -18.60 -5.89 -1.21
N LYS A 47 -18.24 -7.10 -1.61
CA LYS A 47 -17.10 -7.82 -1.05
C LYS A 47 -15.88 -7.49 -1.88
N ARG A 48 -14.76 -7.15 -1.24
CA ARG A 48 -13.51 -6.72 -1.88
C ARG A 48 -12.35 -7.59 -1.42
N ILE A 49 -11.30 -7.69 -2.23
CA ILE A 49 -10.02 -8.30 -1.83
C ILE A 49 -9.22 -7.37 -0.91
N GLY A 50 -9.41 -6.07 -1.11
CA GLY A 50 -8.70 -5.06 -0.35
C GLY A 50 -9.38 -4.69 0.95
N TRP A 51 -8.53 -4.26 1.87
CA TRP A 51 -8.91 -3.89 3.21
C TRP A 51 -9.49 -2.48 3.24
N THR A 52 -10.31 -2.20 4.24
CA THR A 52 -11.01 -0.91 4.33
C THR A 52 -10.06 0.23 4.68
N THR A 53 -10.45 1.45 4.32
CA THR A 53 -9.78 2.71 4.69
C THR A 53 -10.86 3.76 4.90
N PRO A 54 -10.68 4.79 5.76
CA PRO A 54 -11.67 5.84 5.93
C PRO A 54 -11.72 6.82 4.76
N GLY A 55 -10.69 6.84 3.91
CA GLY A 55 -10.55 7.80 2.82
C GLY A 55 -9.26 7.62 2.04
N ASP A 56 -8.89 8.67 1.32
CA ASP A 56 -7.66 8.80 0.51
C ASP A 56 -6.52 9.51 1.25
N GLY A 57 -6.72 9.91 2.51
CA GLY A 57 -5.73 10.61 3.32
C GLY A 57 -4.59 9.71 3.84
N PRO A 58 -3.48 10.30 4.30
CA PRO A 58 -2.37 9.56 4.86
C PRO A 58 -2.67 9.03 6.27
N VAL A 59 -1.84 8.10 6.74
CA VAL A 59 -1.88 7.64 8.13
C VAL A 59 -1.19 8.64 9.07
N ASP A 60 -1.65 8.68 10.33
CA ASP A 60 -1.23 9.68 11.34
C ASP A 60 0.17 9.45 11.94
N GLY A 61 0.94 8.48 11.44
CA GLY A 61 2.34 8.28 11.83
C GLY A 61 2.82 6.84 11.81
N VAL A 62 4.15 6.69 11.80
CA VAL A 62 4.86 5.41 11.63
C VAL A 62 4.80 4.47 12.83
N THR A 63 4.40 4.96 14.01
CA THR A 63 4.30 4.17 15.24
C THR A 63 2.89 3.63 15.49
N THR A 64 1.92 4.01 14.65
CA THR A 64 0.52 3.60 14.81
C THR A 64 0.25 2.28 14.08
N ALA A 65 -0.76 1.53 14.52
CA ALA A 65 -1.22 0.33 13.80
C ALA A 65 -1.68 0.64 12.36
N ALA A 66 -2.10 1.88 12.10
CA ALA A 66 -2.54 2.33 10.78
C ALA A 66 -1.46 2.19 9.71
N ILE A 67 -0.17 2.27 10.07
CA ILE A 67 0.94 2.15 9.11
C ILE A 67 0.97 0.79 8.39
N ALA A 68 0.32 -0.24 8.95
CA ALA A 68 0.21 -1.55 8.32
C ALA A 68 -0.73 -1.54 7.11
N CYS A 69 -2.00 -1.15 7.30
CA CYS A 69 -3.06 -1.30 6.29
C CYS A 69 -4.04 -0.11 6.18
N SER A 70 -3.65 1.08 6.64
CA SER A 70 -4.48 2.28 6.82
C SER A 70 -5.25 2.32 8.15
N THR A 71 -5.75 3.52 8.49
CA THR A 71 -6.43 3.83 9.75
C THR A 71 -7.73 3.05 9.89
N GLY A 72 -7.92 2.35 11.02
CA GLY A 72 -9.16 1.62 11.30
C GLY A 72 -9.49 0.51 10.30
N SER A 73 -8.49 0.02 9.57
CA SER A 73 -8.67 -0.95 8.51
C SER A 73 -9.22 -2.29 9.01
N THR A 74 -10.15 -2.86 8.25
CA THR A 74 -10.72 -4.20 8.46
C THR A 74 -10.48 -5.06 7.23
N ALA A 75 -10.33 -6.36 7.44
CA ALA A 75 -9.98 -7.29 6.38
C ALA A 75 -10.96 -7.29 5.20
N GLY A 76 -10.40 -7.41 4.00
CA GLY A 76 -11.17 -7.71 2.79
C GLY A 76 -11.88 -9.06 2.93
N ALA A 77 -13.06 -9.19 2.33
CA ALA A 77 -13.89 -10.40 2.42
C ALA A 77 -13.61 -11.42 1.31
N LEU A 78 -12.84 -11.04 0.28
CA LEU A 78 -12.42 -11.91 -0.82
C LEU A 78 -10.92 -12.15 -0.79
N VAL A 79 -10.48 -13.13 -1.56
CA VAL A 79 -9.06 -13.48 -1.78
C VAL A 79 -8.83 -13.57 -3.29
N ALA A 80 -7.76 -12.93 -3.78
CA ALA A 80 -7.36 -13.03 -5.19
C ALA A 80 -6.34 -14.16 -5.38
N PRO A 81 -6.61 -15.17 -6.23
CA PRO A 81 -5.60 -16.11 -6.68
C PRO A 81 -4.47 -15.38 -7.43
N ALA A 82 -3.22 -15.78 -7.21
CA ALA A 82 -2.07 -15.28 -7.95
C ALA A 82 -1.00 -16.38 -8.09
N ALA A 83 -0.44 -16.55 -9.28
CA ALA A 83 0.74 -17.40 -9.42
C ALA A 83 2.00 -16.71 -8.88
N ALA A 84 2.88 -17.44 -8.19
CA ALA A 84 4.23 -16.98 -7.91
C ALA A 84 4.93 -16.66 -9.25
N GLY A 85 5.59 -15.52 -9.34
CA GLY A 85 6.15 -15.00 -10.60
C GLY A 85 5.17 -14.19 -11.46
N SER A 86 3.88 -14.17 -11.14
CA SER A 86 2.92 -13.29 -11.83
C SER A 86 3.08 -11.83 -11.40
N SER A 87 2.52 -10.92 -12.21
CA SER A 87 2.52 -9.50 -11.91
C SER A 87 1.22 -9.06 -11.20
N VAL A 88 1.37 -8.05 -10.33
CA VAL A 88 0.29 -7.25 -9.76
C VAL A 88 0.46 -5.82 -10.24
N LYS A 89 -0.54 -5.29 -10.93
CA LYS A 89 -0.58 -3.89 -11.36
C LYS A 89 -1.60 -3.12 -10.54
N PHE A 90 -1.13 -2.08 -9.86
CA PHE A 90 -1.93 -1.17 -9.03
C PHE A 90 -2.42 0.00 -9.87
N PHE A 91 -3.69 0.37 -9.72
CA PHE A 91 -4.29 1.53 -10.37
C PHE A 91 -4.67 2.55 -9.30
N TRP A 92 -3.99 3.69 -9.29
CA TRP A 92 -4.32 4.82 -8.42
C TRP A 92 -5.38 5.69 -9.09
N ASN A 93 -6.42 6.09 -8.35
CA ASN A 93 -7.50 6.92 -8.89
C ASN A 93 -6.99 8.33 -9.29
N THR A 94 -6.13 8.91 -8.45
CA THR A 94 -5.49 10.21 -8.62
C THR A 94 -4.17 10.22 -7.83
N TRP A 95 -3.26 11.12 -8.19
CA TRP A 95 -2.10 11.44 -7.36
C TRP A 95 -1.59 12.85 -7.73
N PRO A 96 -1.44 13.77 -6.77
CA PRO A 96 -0.93 15.11 -7.08
C PRO A 96 0.55 15.07 -7.43
N GLU A 97 0.95 15.84 -8.45
CA GLU A 97 2.36 15.99 -8.85
C GLU A 97 3.26 16.55 -7.73
N SER A 98 2.69 17.28 -6.77
CA SER A 98 3.44 17.77 -5.61
C SER A 98 3.84 16.65 -4.65
N HIS A 99 3.10 15.53 -4.62
CA HIS A 99 3.30 14.42 -3.69
C HIS A 99 4.42 13.48 -4.16
N ARG A 100 5.59 14.07 -4.39
CA ARG A 100 6.80 13.37 -4.80
C ARG A 100 7.30 12.42 -3.72
N GLY A 101 7.68 11.22 -4.12
CA GLY A 101 8.32 10.28 -3.22
C GLY A 101 8.38 8.85 -3.75
N PRO A 102 8.83 7.89 -2.92
CA PRO A 102 9.01 6.52 -3.32
C PRO A 102 7.69 5.74 -3.33
N THR A 103 7.75 4.56 -3.95
CA THR A 103 6.78 3.49 -3.82
C THR A 103 7.45 2.26 -3.24
N MET A 104 6.73 1.52 -2.38
CA MET A 104 7.21 0.29 -1.77
C MET A 104 6.07 -0.73 -1.73
N THR A 105 6.41 -1.99 -1.99
CA THR A 105 5.46 -3.10 -1.95
C THR A 105 6.02 -4.25 -1.12
N TYR A 106 5.18 -4.81 -0.26
CA TYR A 106 5.52 -5.86 0.69
C TYR A 106 4.52 -7.01 0.60
N LEU A 107 4.99 -8.20 0.96
CA LEU A 107 4.14 -9.35 1.24
C LEU A 107 4.39 -9.82 2.67
N ALA A 108 3.37 -10.38 3.30
CA ALA A 108 3.52 -11.15 4.52
C ALA A 108 2.65 -12.40 4.45
N LYS A 109 3.20 -13.55 4.85
CA LYS A 109 2.45 -14.80 4.88
C LYS A 109 1.46 -14.78 6.05
N CYS A 110 0.20 -15.10 5.78
CA CYS A 110 -0.82 -15.18 6.82
C CYS A 110 -0.74 -16.54 7.54
N PRO A 111 -1.01 -16.60 8.86
CA PRO A 111 -0.88 -17.84 9.64
C PRO A 111 -2.03 -18.83 9.41
N GLY A 112 -3.17 -18.37 8.88
CA GLY A 112 -4.35 -19.18 8.63
C GLY A 112 -4.42 -19.77 7.22
N THR A 113 -5.62 -20.20 6.83
CA THR A 113 -5.93 -20.64 5.45
C THR A 113 -6.17 -19.47 4.50
N ASP A 114 -6.47 -18.29 5.06
CA ASP A 114 -6.59 -17.01 4.37
C ASP A 114 -6.11 -15.86 5.27
N CYS A 115 -6.19 -14.64 4.77
CA CYS A 115 -5.78 -13.43 5.50
C CYS A 115 -6.96 -12.67 6.15
N THR A 116 -8.17 -13.20 6.11
CA THR A 116 -9.38 -12.48 6.55
C THR A 116 -9.47 -12.28 8.07
N THR A 117 -8.67 -13.05 8.83
CA THR A 117 -8.58 -12.96 10.30
C THR A 117 -7.18 -12.56 10.78
N ALA A 118 -6.25 -12.28 9.86
CA ALA A 118 -4.89 -11.89 10.22
C ALA A 118 -4.87 -10.52 10.91
N ASP A 119 -3.97 -10.34 11.88
CA ASP A 119 -3.62 -9.02 12.40
C ASP A 119 -2.36 -8.51 11.66
N PRO A 120 -2.47 -7.50 10.78
CA PRO A 120 -1.36 -6.98 9.99
C PRO A 120 -0.15 -6.53 10.82
N THR A 121 -0.39 -6.12 12.08
CA THR A 121 0.66 -5.62 12.97
C THR A 121 1.56 -6.74 13.51
N THR A 122 1.07 -7.97 13.46
CA THR A 122 1.77 -9.16 13.94
C THR A 122 2.49 -9.92 12.82
N LEU A 123 2.20 -9.60 11.56
CA LEU A 123 2.75 -10.31 10.40
C LEU A 123 4.23 -9.96 10.15
N ASP A 124 4.98 -10.91 9.58
CA ASP A 124 6.37 -10.72 9.15
C ASP A 124 6.40 -10.26 7.69
N TRP A 125 6.65 -8.97 7.49
CA TRP A 125 6.62 -8.33 6.16
C TRP A 125 8.00 -8.35 5.52
N PHE A 126 8.09 -8.86 4.30
CA PHE A 126 9.27 -8.72 3.45
C PHE A 126 8.93 -7.82 2.26
N LYS A 127 9.86 -6.96 1.90
CA LYS A 127 9.72 -6.07 0.75
C LYS A 127 9.92 -6.89 -0.53
N ILE A 128 9.10 -6.68 -1.55
CA ILE A 128 9.24 -7.34 -2.86
C ILE A 128 9.59 -6.36 -3.98
N ASP A 129 9.33 -5.07 -3.77
CA ASP A 129 9.62 -4.02 -4.74
C ASP A 129 9.78 -2.67 -4.05
N HIS A 130 10.63 -1.82 -4.63
CA HIS A 130 10.68 -0.40 -4.33
C HIS A 130 11.26 0.41 -5.48
N ALA A 131 10.86 1.68 -5.54
CA ALA A 131 11.54 2.69 -6.33
C ALA A 131 11.50 4.03 -5.60
N GLY A 132 12.54 4.85 -5.79
CA GLY A 132 12.73 6.12 -5.10
C GLY A 132 13.01 7.27 -6.05
N LEU A 133 14.14 7.94 -5.85
CA LEU A 133 14.62 8.99 -6.74
C LEU A 133 15.36 8.38 -7.94
N ASN A 134 14.94 8.73 -9.15
CA ASN A 134 15.60 8.34 -10.39
C ASN A 134 16.83 9.22 -10.67
N PRO A 135 17.81 8.74 -11.47
CA PRO A 135 19.00 9.52 -11.82
C PRO A 135 18.72 10.86 -12.53
N ASP A 136 17.57 11.00 -13.19
CA ASP A 136 17.14 12.22 -13.87
C ASP A 136 16.44 13.23 -12.94
N GLY A 137 16.32 12.90 -11.65
CA GLY A 137 15.69 13.75 -10.63
C GLY A 137 14.17 13.56 -10.51
N THR A 138 13.55 12.69 -11.32
CA THR A 138 12.14 12.31 -11.16
C THR A 138 11.98 11.31 -10.02
N TRP A 139 10.82 11.28 -9.39
CA TRP A 139 10.48 10.31 -8.35
C TRP A 139 9.68 9.14 -8.92
N ALA A 140 9.67 8.02 -8.20
CA ALA A 140 8.82 6.88 -8.53
C ALA A 140 7.34 7.27 -8.67
N SER A 141 6.85 8.20 -7.84
CA SER A 141 5.51 8.78 -7.98
C SER A 141 5.30 9.50 -9.32
N ASP A 142 6.31 10.20 -9.84
CA ASP A 142 6.23 10.88 -11.15
C ASP A 142 6.16 9.85 -12.28
N THR A 143 6.94 8.77 -12.17
CA THR A 143 6.90 7.64 -13.11
C THR A 143 5.53 6.97 -13.09
N MET A 144 4.97 6.74 -11.90
CA MET A 144 3.63 6.16 -11.71
C MET A 144 2.54 7.05 -12.30
N ILE A 145 2.59 8.37 -12.06
CA ILE A 145 1.67 9.34 -12.67
C ILE A 145 1.73 9.24 -14.20
N ALA A 146 2.95 9.22 -14.77
CA ALA A 146 3.17 9.16 -16.21
C ALA A 146 2.69 7.84 -16.84
N ASP A 147 2.78 6.71 -16.13
CA ASP A 147 2.21 5.42 -16.56
C ASP A 147 0.71 5.32 -16.22
N ASN A 148 -0.06 6.36 -16.55
CA ASN A 148 -1.51 6.43 -16.32
C ASN A 148 -1.93 6.17 -14.87
N LYS A 149 -1.12 6.62 -13.90
CA LYS A 149 -1.32 6.39 -12.46
C LYS A 149 -1.28 4.90 -12.09
N THR A 150 -0.32 4.17 -12.66
CA THR A 150 -0.18 2.74 -12.40
C THR A 150 1.23 2.35 -11.99
N TRP A 151 1.32 1.29 -11.19
CA TRP A 151 2.59 0.70 -10.75
C TRP A 151 2.50 -0.82 -10.88
N THR A 152 3.54 -1.47 -11.39
CA THR A 152 3.52 -2.93 -11.61
C THR A 152 4.64 -3.59 -10.82
N VAL A 153 4.30 -4.64 -10.09
CA VAL A 153 5.23 -5.42 -9.25
C VAL A 153 5.13 -6.88 -9.62
N THR A 154 6.23 -7.61 -9.52
CA THR A 154 6.25 -9.07 -9.72
C THR A 154 6.28 -9.79 -8.37
N ILE A 155 5.40 -10.75 -8.19
CA ILE A 155 5.44 -11.65 -7.03
C ILE A 155 6.68 -12.55 -7.17
N PRO A 156 7.54 -12.67 -6.13
CA PRO A 156 8.67 -13.58 -6.18
C PRO A 156 8.28 -14.99 -6.63
N SER A 157 9.03 -15.60 -7.56
CA SER A 157 8.66 -16.88 -8.17
C SER A 157 8.94 -18.10 -7.30
N ASP A 158 9.78 -17.96 -6.29
CA ASP A 158 10.31 -19.05 -5.46
C ASP A 158 9.74 -19.10 -4.04
N ILE A 159 8.88 -18.16 -3.65
CA ILE A 159 8.23 -18.17 -2.34
C ILE A 159 7.25 -19.33 -2.19
N ALA A 160 7.09 -19.81 -0.96
CA ALA A 160 6.15 -20.88 -0.65
C ALA A 160 4.69 -20.51 -0.98
N SER A 161 3.94 -21.44 -1.57
CA SER A 161 2.48 -21.28 -1.75
C SER A 161 1.75 -20.99 -0.43
N GLY A 162 0.66 -20.25 -0.49
CA GLY A 162 -0.24 -20.03 0.64
C GLY A 162 -0.91 -18.65 0.63
N PRO A 163 -1.61 -18.29 1.72
CA PRO A 163 -2.23 -16.99 1.84
C PRO A 163 -1.21 -15.92 2.20
N TYR A 164 -1.27 -14.79 1.50
CA TYR A 164 -0.40 -13.63 1.72
C TYR A 164 -1.22 -12.36 1.79
N LEU A 165 -0.83 -11.48 2.71
CA LEU A 165 -1.30 -10.11 2.72
C LEU A 165 -0.33 -9.27 1.89
N LEU A 166 -0.87 -8.64 0.84
CA LEU A 166 -0.15 -7.66 0.02
C LEU A 166 -0.31 -6.29 0.64
N ARG A 167 0.79 -5.57 0.82
CA ARG A 167 0.81 -4.17 1.24
C ARG A 167 1.53 -3.32 0.20
N HIS A 168 0.86 -2.34 -0.38
CA HIS A 168 1.45 -1.38 -1.31
C HIS A 168 1.30 0.03 -0.74
N GLU A 169 2.29 0.88 -0.94
CA GLU A 169 2.21 2.26 -0.46
C GLU A 169 2.95 3.26 -1.36
N LEU A 170 2.48 4.50 -1.26
CA LEU A 170 3.24 5.69 -1.62
C LEU A 170 3.62 6.45 -0.34
N LEU A 171 4.80 7.05 -0.35
CA LEU A 171 5.27 7.97 0.69
C LEU A 171 5.43 9.35 0.06
N ALA A 172 4.56 10.30 0.40
CA ALA A 172 4.67 11.67 -0.08
C ALA A 172 5.62 12.47 0.83
N LEU A 173 6.63 13.09 0.20
CA LEU A 173 7.71 13.79 0.89
C LEU A 173 7.61 15.32 0.79
N HIS A 174 6.52 15.83 0.21
CA HIS A 174 6.36 17.26 -0.09
C HIS A 174 6.43 18.16 1.15
N SER A 175 6.13 17.62 2.33
CA SER A 175 6.21 18.28 3.64
C SER A 175 7.23 17.65 4.59
N ALA A 176 8.05 16.72 4.10
CA ALA A 176 8.95 15.88 4.91
C ALA A 176 10.15 16.62 5.52
N SER A 177 10.34 17.92 5.23
CA SER A 177 11.34 18.75 5.91
C SER A 177 10.96 19.03 7.37
N ASN A 178 9.68 18.86 7.71
CA ASN A 178 9.18 19.00 9.07
C ASN A 178 9.10 17.62 9.75
N PRO A 179 9.42 17.53 11.05
CA PRO A 179 9.13 16.33 11.83
C PRO A 179 7.66 15.92 11.66
N ASN A 180 7.41 14.64 11.37
CA ASN A 180 6.09 14.07 11.07
C ASN A 180 5.39 14.67 9.83
N GLY A 181 6.12 15.36 8.96
CA GLY A 181 5.56 15.93 7.73
C GLY A 181 5.52 14.97 6.54
N ALA A 182 6.21 13.83 6.62
CA ALA A 182 6.10 12.77 5.62
C ALA A 182 4.78 12.01 5.77
N GLN A 183 4.17 11.66 4.63
CA GLN A 183 2.82 11.15 4.58
C GLN A 183 2.80 9.77 3.90
N PHE A 184 2.35 8.75 4.63
CA PHE A 184 2.29 7.37 4.13
C PHE A 184 0.86 7.00 3.73
N TYR A 185 0.72 6.33 2.58
CA TYR A 185 -0.55 5.92 1.99
C TYR A 185 -0.58 4.40 1.76
N PRO A 186 -0.59 3.58 2.84
CA PRO A 186 -0.63 2.14 2.72
C PRO A 186 -2.02 1.63 2.32
N MET A 187 -2.06 0.57 1.52
CA MET A 187 -3.24 -0.23 1.25
C MET A 187 -2.89 -1.72 1.45
N CYS A 188 -3.87 -2.54 1.84
CA CYS A 188 -3.70 -4.00 1.94
C CYS A 188 -4.71 -4.78 1.10
N ALA A 189 -4.32 -5.95 0.57
CA ALA A 189 -5.20 -6.87 -0.14
C ALA A 189 -4.84 -8.35 0.09
N ASN A 190 -5.86 -9.21 0.13
CA ASN A 190 -5.70 -10.63 0.37
C ASN A 190 -5.34 -11.38 -0.92
N LEU A 191 -4.24 -12.12 -0.91
CA LEU A 191 -3.82 -12.99 -2.01
C LEU A 191 -3.79 -14.46 -1.57
N GLN A 192 -4.09 -15.35 -2.51
CA GLN A 192 -3.78 -16.78 -2.43
C GLN A 192 -2.70 -17.08 -3.47
N ILE A 193 -1.46 -17.17 -3.01
CA ILE A 193 -0.31 -17.41 -3.91
C ILE A 193 -0.13 -18.90 -4.14
N THR A 194 -0.02 -19.30 -5.41
CA THR A 194 0.25 -20.68 -5.84
C THR A 194 1.56 -20.79 -6.60
N GLY A 195 2.29 -21.89 -6.44
CA GLY A 195 3.54 -22.14 -7.14
C GLY A 195 4.29 -23.34 -6.54
N THR A 196 5.42 -23.69 -7.14
CA THR A 196 6.29 -24.79 -6.68
C THR A 196 7.42 -24.32 -5.77
N GLY A 197 7.48 -23.01 -5.49
CA GLY A 197 8.46 -22.41 -4.59
C GLY A 197 8.32 -22.91 -3.15
N SER A 198 9.41 -22.82 -2.40
CA SER A 198 9.47 -23.19 -0.98
C SER A 198 10.22 -22.16 -0.13
N ALA A 199 10.63 -21.03 -0.72
CA ALA A 199 11.39 -20.02 -0.02
C ALA A 199 10.52 -19.33 1.04
N VAL A 200 11.17 -19.08 2.18
CA VAL A 200 10.63 -18.27 3.28
C VAL A 200 11.58 -17.09 3.45
N PRO A 201 11.19 -15.88 3.01
CA PRO A 201 12.02 -14.67 3.16
C PRO A 201 12.39 -14.42 4.63
N GLY A 202 13.68 -14.21 4.90
CA GLY A 202 14.20 -14.07 6.26
C GLY A 202 14.45 -12.63 6.72
N ASP A 203 14.63 -11.68 5.80
CA ASP A 203 14.74 -10.25 6.13
C ASP A 203 13.34 -9.64 6.21
N THR A 204 12.75 -9.70 7.41
CA THR A 204 11.37 -9.27 7.67
C THR A 204 11.31 -8.14 8.69
N VAL A 205 10.25 -7.35 8.60
CA VAL A 205 9.94 -6.24 9.50
C VAL A 205 8.49 -6.29 9.97
N LYS A 206 8.17 -5.50 11.00
CA LYS A 206 6.81 -5.28 11.51
C LYS A 206 6.31 -3.88 11.13
N PHE A 207 5.01 -3.74 10.97
CA PHE A 207 4.33 -2.45 10.83
C PHE A 207 3.33 -2.29 11.99
N PRO A 208 3.56 -1.41 12.97
CA PRO A 208 4.68 -0.46 13.10
C PRO A 208 6.03 -1.13 13.44
N GLY A 209 7.13 -0.41 13.16
CA GLY A 209 8.50 -0.83 13.49
C GLY A 209 9.49 -0.75 12.32
N ALA A 210 9.02 -0.92 11.09
CA ALA A 210 9.85 -0.87 9.88
C ALA A 210 10.40 0.53 9.57
N TYR A 211 9.70 1.58 10.03
CA TYR A 211 10.02 2.98 9.76
C TYR A 211 10.19 3.76 11.07
N SER A 212 11.13 4.70 11.06
CA SER A 212 11.28 5.75 12.08
C SER A 212 10.92 7.10 11.50
N ALA A 213 10.34 7.97 12.34
CA ALA A 213 10.07 9.37 11.98
C ALA A 213 11.35 10.17 11.69
N THR A 214 12.52 9.63 12.05
CA THR A 214 13.85 10.23 11.82
C THR A 214 14.67 9.46 10.77
N ASP A 215 14.10 8.48 10.09
CA ASP A 215 14.82 7.82 8.99
C ASP A 215 15.20 8.86 7.93
N PRO A 216 16.39 8.76 7.30
CA PRO A 216 16.83 9.73 6.30
C PRO A 216 15.92 9.76 5.06
N GLY A 217 15.16 8.70 4.82
CA GLY A 217 14.11 8.65 3.78
C GLY A 217 12.76 9.25 4.21
N VAL A 218 12.57 9.56 5.49
CA VAL A 218 11.31 10.01 6.09
C VAL A 218 11.39 11.47 6.54
N LEU A 219 12.50 11.91 7.13
CA LEU A 219 12.74 13.31 7.52
C LEU A 219 13.84 13.91 6.63
N LEU A 220 13.43 14.61 5.58
CA LEU A 220 14.34 15.24 4.62
C LEU A 220 13.67 16.40 3.88
N ASN A 221 14.48 17.36 3.42
CA ASN A 221 14.04 18.39 2.49
C ASN A 221 14.31 17.95 1.04
N ILE A 222 13.26 17.72 0.25
CA ILE A 222 13.39 17.31 -1.16
C ILE A 222 13.66 18.48 -2.13
N TYR A 223 13.57 19.73 -1.66
CA TYR A 223 13.66 20.92 -2.50
C TYR A 223 15.03 21.61 -2.45
N TYR A 224 15.64 21.70 -1.27
CA TYR A 224 16.91 22.41 -1.11
C TYR A 224 17.79 21.89 0.05
N PRO A 225 19.08 21.57 -0.20
CA PRO A 225 19.68 21.44 -1.55
C PRO A 225 18.96 20.33 -2.35
N PRO A 226 18.95 20.40 -3.70
CA PRO A 226 18.31 19.38 -4.51
C PRO A 226 18.85 17.99 -4.16
N VAL A 227 17.95 17.05 -3.88
CA VAL A 227 18.32 15.68 -3.53
C VAL A 227 18.84 14.99 -4.78
N THR A 228 20.05 14.44 -4.69
CA THR A 228 20.71 13.68 -5.77
C THR A 228 20.78 12.18 -5.49
N SER A 229 20.49 11.79 -4.24
CA SER A 229 20.41 10.41 -3.78
C SER A 229 19.36 10.30 -2.69
N TYR A 230 18.56 9.23 -2.71
CA TYR A 230 17.51 9.01 -1.72
C TYR A 230 17.62 7.61 -1.13
N THR A 231 17.63 7.53 0.20
CA THR A 231 17.58 6.25 0.93
C THR A 231 16.13 5.86 1.16
N ILE A 232 15.65 4.86 0.45
CA ILE A 232 14.27 4.35 0.61
C ILE A 232 14.15 3.70 1.99
N PRO A 233 13.11 4.03 2.80
CA PRO A 233 12.94 3.46 4.14
C PRO A 233 12.56 1.98 4.12
N GLY A 234 12.80 1.29 5.24
CA GLY A 234 12.54 -0.15 5.41
C GLY A 234 13.64 -1.07 4.85
N PRO A 235 13.44 -2.40 4.86
CA PRO A 235 14.44 -3.39 4.47
C PRO A 235 14.72 -3.36 2.95
N ALA A 236 15.74 -4.08 2.50
CA ALA A 236 15.96 -4.28 1.07
C ALA A 236 14.86 -5.18 0.47
N PRO A 237 14.55 -5.08 -0.83
CA PRO A 237 13.68 -6.06 -1.49
C PRO A 237 14.29 -7.46 -1.44
N TYR A 238 13.41 -8.44 -1.24
CA TYR A 238 13.72 -9.84 -1.38
C TYR A 238 14.14 -10.16 -2.82
N VAL A 239 15.21 -10.95 -2.96
CA VAL A 239 15.74 -11.39 -4.26
C VAL A 239 15.57 -12.91 -4.38
N PRO A 240 14.76 -13.40 -5.33
CA PRO A 240 14.60 -14.83 -5.61
C PRO A 240 15.94 -15.53 -5.87
N GLY A 241 16.09 -16.76 -5.37
CA GLY A 241 17.32 -17.55 -5.55
C GLY A 241 18.53 -17.05 -4.75
N GLY A 242 18.39 -15.97 -3.98
CA GLY A 242 19.39 -15.58 -2.99
C GLY A 242 19.48 -16.64 -1.90
N ALA A 243 20.69 -17.13 -1.62
CA ALA A 243 20.92 -17.87 -0.39
C ALA A 243 20.48 -16.97 0.77
N SER A 244 19.63 -17.49 1.67
CA SER A 244 19.26 -16.77 2.90
C SER A 244 20.55 -16.31 3.57
N ALA A 245 20.87 -15.01 3.49
CA ALA A 245 21.95 -14.47 4.28
C ALA A 245 21.57 -14.76 5.74
N PRO A 246 22.49 -15.30 6.56
CA PRO A 246 22.23 -15.45 7.98
C PRO A 246 21.81 -14.08 8.50
N VAL A 247 20.57 -13.99 9.00
CA VAL A 247 20.11 -12.84 9.76
C VAL A 247 20.96 -12.85 11.02
N ASN A 248 22.07 -12.10 11.00
CA ASN A 248 22.77 -11.79 12.22
C ASN A 248 21.87 -10.76 12.89
N PRO A 249 21.19 -11.07 14.01
CA PRO A 249 20.47 -10.04 14.73
C PRO A 249 21.51 -8.97 15.05
N SER A 250 21.34 -7.78 14.48
CA SER A 250 22.16 -6.63 14.82
C SER A 250 21.88 -6.33 16.29
N LYS A 251 22.62 -7.02 17.17
CA LYS A 251 22.70 -6.71 18.58
C LYS A 251 23.12 -5.25 18.61
N ALA A 252 22.27 -4.40 19.16
CA ALA A 252 22.61 -3.01 19.45
C ALA A 252 24.03 -2.98 20.00
N ALA A 253 24.95 -2.39 19.22
CA ALA A 253 26.33 -2.24 19.64
C ALA A 253 26.32 -1.31 20.85
N SER A 254 26.44 -1.90 22.04
CA SER A 254 26.80 -1.17 23.24
C SER A 254 28.11 -0.43 22.96
N PRO A 255 28.24 0.87 23.25
CA PRO A 255 29.46 1.60 22.95
C PRO A 255 30.62 0.97 23.71
N ALA A 256 31.67 0.58 22.98
CA ALA A 256 32.92 0.12 23.56
C ALA A 256 33.57 1.26 24.36
N PRO A 257 34.22 0.98 25.51
CA PRO A 257 34.91 2.00 26.29
C PRO A 257 36.13 2.51 25.52
N THR A 258 36.13 3.79 25.18
CA THR A 258 37.29 4.45 24.56
C THR A 258 38.43 4.51 25.57
N LYS A 259 39.56 3.87 25.24
CA LYS A 259 40.82 3.93 25.98
C LYS A 259 41.37 5.36 25.91
N ALA A 260 41.55 6.00 27.07
CA ALA A 260 42.15 7.33 27.18
C ALA A 260 43.62 7.33 26.70
N PRO A 261 44.09 8.42 26.06
CA PRO A 261 45.52 8.58 25.77
C PRO A 261 46.26 9.05 27.03
N THR A 262 47.38 8.39 27.31
CA THR A 262 48.39 8.80 28.29
C THR A 262 49.11 10.07 27.82
N GLY A 263 48.87 11.18 28.52
CA GLY A 263 49.59 12.45 28.39
C GLY A 263 50.13 12.90 29.74
N THR A 264 51.45 12.95 29.84
CA THR A 264 52.26 13.42 30.96
C THR A 264 52.07 14.91 31.26
N GLY A 265 51.72 15.22 32.51
CA GLY A 265 52.19 16.34 33.35
C GLY A 265 52.07 17.79 32.85
N SER A 266 51.25 18.60 33.53
CA SER A 266 51.72 19.69 34.40
C SER A 266 50.54 20.30 35.18
N GLY A 267 50.72 20.54 36.47
CA GLY A 267 49.64 20.93 37.40
C GLY A 267 49.20 22.39 37.31
N ILE A 268 48.07 22.70 37.98
CA ILE A 268 47.61 23.98 38.57
C ILE A 268 46.22 23.69 39.24
N PRO A 269 45.83 24.41 40.31
CA PRO A 269 45.20 23.80 41.49
C PRO A 269 43.67 23.80 41.52
N THR A 270 43.16 22.89 42.36
CA THR A 270 41.77 22.68 42.80
C THR A 270 41.13 23.94 43.40
N LEU A 271 39.97 24.34 42.86
CA LEU A 271 39.00 25.18 43.57
C LEU A 271 37.81 24.33 44.00
N ALA A 272 37.44 24.46 45.28
CA ALA A 272 36.38 23.75 45.95
C ALA A 272 34.98 24.10 45.39
N PRO A 273 34.00 23.16 45.41
CA PRO A 273 32.64 23.46 45.00
C PRO A 273 31.91 24.30 46.04
N SER A 274 31.43 25.47 45.61
CA SER A 274 30.55 26.34 46.40
C SER A 274 29.11 25.85 46.34
N ALA A 275 28.50 25.66 47.51
CA ALA A 275 27.11 25.29 47.69
C ALA A 275 26.17 26.49 47.47
N VAL A 276 25.09 26.29 46.70
CA VAL A 276 23.86 27.09 46.72
C VAL A 276 22.67 26.19 46.25
N PRO A 277 21.40 26.51 46.57
CA PRO A 277 20.48 25.62 47.27
C PRO A 277 19.39 25.03 46.36
N PRO A 278 18.54 24.11 46.87
CA PRO A 278 17.52 23.45 46.06
C PRO A 278 16.35 24.39 45.74
N TYR A 279 16.08 24.61 44.45
CA TYR A 279 14.79 25.15 44.03
C TYR A 279 13.76 24.03 43.93
N GLY A 280 12.66 24.23 44.66
CA GLY A 280 11.63 23.24 44.93
C GLY A 280 10.77 22.88 43.72
N ASN A 281 10.28 21.64 43.77
CA ASN A 281 9.16 21.15 43.01
C ASN A 281 7.93 22.03 43.26
N THR A 282 7.47 22.72 42.21
CA THR A 282 6.10 23.24 42.15
C THR A 282 5.35 22.45 41.09
N THR A 283 4.53 21.51 41.56
CA THR A 283 3.49 20.85 40.78
C THR A 283 2.46 21.90 40.36
N ARG A 284 2.50 22.32 39.09
CA ARG A 284 1.42 23.10 38.48
C ARG A 284 0.48 22.15 37.75
N SER A 285 -0.59 21.76 38.45
CA SER A 285 -1.76 21.13 37.84
C SER A 285 -2.41 22.15 36.90
N GLN A 286 -2.39 21.91 35.59
CA GLN A 286 -3.16 22.68 34.62
C GLN A 286 -4.50 21.97 34.41
N SER A 287 -5.57 22.59 34.88
CA SER A 287 -6.95 22.20 34.61
C SER A 287 -7.30 22.43 33.13
N LYS A 288 -7.85 21.38 32.52
CA LYS A 288 -8.48 21.38 31.19
C LYS A 288 -9.71 22.30 31.20
N PRO A 289 -9.94 23.16 30.20
CA PRO A 289 -11.20 23.88 30.08
C PRO A 289 -12.32 22.91 29.67
N SER A 290 -13.39 22.85 30.47
CA SER A 290 -14.65 22.17 30.15
C SER A 290 -15.44 23.00 29.14
N TYR A 291 -15.82 22.38 28.02
CA TYR A 291 -16.85 22.91 27.13
C TYR A 291 -18.21 22.37 27.58
N THR A 292 -19.11 23.28 27.92
CA THR A 292 -20.50 23.00 28.28
C THR A 292 -21.35 23.06 27.01
N THR A 293 -21.94 21.95 26.58
CA THR A 293 -23.03 21.94 25.59
C THR A 293 -24.39 21.99 26.30
N PRO A 294 -25.36 22.80 25.84
CA PRO A 294 -26.71 22.83 26.41
C PRO A 294 -27.47 21.54 26.09
N ILE A 295 -28.12 20.98 27.10
CA ILE A 295 -29.04 19.85 27.03
C ILE A 295 -30.42 20.41 26.63
N ALA A 296 -31.04 19.86 25.60
CA ALA A 296 -32.44 20.10 25.28
C ALA A 296 -33.33 19.12 26.08
N ASP A 297 -34.36 19.68 26.70
CA ASP A 297 -35.36 19.03 27.53
C ASP A 297 -36.11 17.89 26.82
N ALA A 298 -36.36 16.82 27.57
CA ALA A 298 -37.37 15.80 27.28
C ALA A 298 -38.60 16.03 28.18
N PRO A 299 -39.84 15.93 27.67
CA PRO A 299 -41.04 15.89 28.51
C PRO A 299 -41.44 14.46 28.93
N PRO A 300 -42.33 14.30 29.93
CA PRO A 300 -42.25 13.22 30.92
C PRO A 300 -43.16 12.00 30.67
N LYS A 301 -42.88 10.95 31.46
CA LYS A 301 -43.64 9.70 31.60
C LYS A 301 -45.04 9.89 32.19
N GLU A 302 -45.96 9.02 31.75
CA GLU A 302 -47.12 8.55 32.50
C GLU A 302 -47.17 7.00 32.45
N VAL A 303 -47.97 6.38 33.34
CA VAL A 303 -47.70 5.11 34.04
C VAL A 303 -48.70 3.97 33.66
N SER A 304 -48.16 2.78 33.33
CA SER A 304 -48.65 1.37 33.54
C SER A 304 -50.00 0.86 32.95
N PRO A 305 -50.32 -0.47 33.03
CA PRO A 305 -49.56 -1.69 32.68
C PRO A 305 -50.42 -2.73 31.89
N LEU A 306 -49.83 -3.76 31.26
CA LEU A 306 -50.44 -5.11 31.21
C LEU A 306 -49.52 -6.21 30.64
N ASP A 307 -49.75 -7.39 31.18
CA ASP A 307 -49.05 -8.68 31.12
C ASP A 307 -48.71 -9.24 29.73
N ASN A 308 -47.60 -10.00 29.66
CA ASN A 308 -47.62 -11.45 29.36
C ASN A 308 -46.19 -12.00 29.24
N ALA A 309 -45.83 -12.92 30.14
CA ALA A 309 -44.63 -13.74 30.07
C ALA A 309 -44.88 -15.01 29.20
N PRO A 310 -43.83 -15.56 28.56
CA PRO A 310 -43.93 -16.74 27.68
C PRO A 310 -43.89 -18.07 28.47
N PRO A 311 -44.56 -19.15 28.01
CA PRO A 311 -44.42 -20.46 28.63
C PRO A 311 -43.18 -21.22 28.13
N ALA A 312 -42.57 -21.93 29.07
CA ALA A 312 -41.46 -22.87 28.93
C ALA A 312 -41.85 -24.16 28.19
N PRO A 313 -40.89 -24.91 27.60
CA PRO A 313 -41.15 -26.19 26.96
C PRO A 313 -41.25 -27.34 27.98
N THR A 314 -42.24 -28.21 27.78
CA THR A 314 -42.51 -29.40 28.58
C THR A 314 -41.77 -30.62 28.06
N GLU A 315 -41.23 -31.40 28.99
CA GLU A 315 -40.60 -32.71 28.86
C GLU A 315 -41.65 -33.81 28.58
N VAL A 316 -41.41 -34.69 27.60
CA VAL A 316 -42.12 -35.98 27.46
C VAL A 316 -41.17 -37.09 26.98
N ALA A 317 -40.98 -38.04 27.90
CA ALA A 317 -40.74 -39.50 27.82
C ALA A 317 -40.14 -40.18 26.57
N ALA A 318 -39.20 -41.08 26.87
CA ALA A 318 -38.51 -42.03 26.00
C ALA A 318 -39.38 -43.20 25.46
N VAL A 319 -39.03 -43.68 24.27
CA VAL A 319 -39.49 -44.94 23.66
C VAL A 319 -38.27 -45.65 23.02
N PRO A 320 -38.14 -47.00 23.08
CA PRO A 320 -36.86 -47.68 22.85
C PRO A 320 -36.58 -48.09 21.39
N THR A 321 -35.28 -48.12 21.10
CA THR A 321 -34.46 -49.00 20.23
C THR A 321 -35.09 -49.75 19.06
N ALA A 322 -34.61 -49.44 17.84
CA ALA A 322 -34.41 -50.41 16.78
C ALA A 322 -33.09 -50.08 16.03
N VAL A 323 -32.13 -50.99 16.10
CA VAL A 323 -30.84 -50.93 15.39
C VAL A 323 -31.05 -51.46 13.97
N ALA A 324 -30.83 -50.61 12.96
CA ALA A 324 -30.75 -51.04 11.57
C ALA A 324 -29.29 -51.45 11.22
N PRO A 325 -29.07 -52.48 10.38
CA PRO A 325 -27.73 -52.95 10.04
C PRO A 325 -27.00 -51.96 9.13
N VAL A 326 -25.72 -51.72 9.45
CA VAL A 326 -24.77 -50.98 8.63
C VAL A 326 -24.31 -51.88 7.47
N VAL A 327 -24.63 -51.51 6.23
CA VAL A 327 -24.07 -52.12 5.03
C VAL A 327 -22.85 -51.30 4.61
N ASN A 328 -21.64 -51.80 4.88
CA ASN A 328 -20.42 -51.24 4.32
C ASN A 328 -20.33 -51.64 2.84
N THR A 329 -20.60 -50.69 1.95
CA THR A 329 -20.32 -50.83 0.52
C THR A 329 -18.90 -50.35 0.26
N ILE A 330 -18.03 -51.28 -0.12
CA ILE A 330 -16.66 -51.03 -0.56
C ILE A 330 -16.74 -50.57 -2.02
N TYR A 331 -16.32 -49.34 -2.33
CA TYR A 331 -16.14 -48.88 -3.70
C TYR A 331 -14.69 -49.10 -4.10
N GLU A 332 -14.45 -50.06 -4.99
CA GLU A 332 -13.19 -50.18 -5.72
C GLU A 332 -13.18 -49.11 -6.82
N THR A 333 -12.23 -48.17 -6.76
CA THR A 333 -12.01 -47.19 -7.82
C THR A 333 -11.05 -47.77 -8.85
N VAL A 334 -11.59 -48.24 -9.97
CA VAL A 334 -10.81 -48.60 -11.15
C VAL A 334 -10.44 -47.32 -11.90
N ALA A 335 -9.16 -46.96 -11.91
CA ALA A 335 -8.64 -45.86 -12.72
C ALA A 335 -8.54 -46.30 -14.20
N ILE A 336 -9.46 -45.83 -15.04
CA ILE A 336 -9.37 -45.97 -16.49
C ILE A 336 -8.46 -44.86 -17.02
N THR A 337 -7.27 -45.24 -17.50
CA THR A 337 -6.37 -44.31 -18.21
C THR A 337 -6.85 -44.18 -19.64
N GLN A 338 -7.57 -43.11 -19.96
CA GLN A 338 -7.89 -42.76 -21.34
C GLN A 338 -6.74 -41.95 -21.94
N VAL A 339 -6.04 -42.53 -22.92
CA VAL A 339 -5.06 -41.81 -23.74
C VAL A 339 -5.83 -41.01 -24.79
N LEU A 340 -5.93 -39.69 -24.59
CA LEU A 340 -6.52 -38.78 -25.57
C LEU A 340 -5.44 -38.37 -26.57
N THR A 341 -5.39 -39.02 -27.73
CA THR A 341 -4.61 -38.54 -28.88
C THR A 341 -5.37 -37.38 -29.52
N MET A 342 -4.91 -36.14 -29.31
CA MET A 342 -5.38 -34.98 -30.06
C MET A 342 -4.62 -34.86 -31.37
N THR A 343 -5.32 -35.05 -32.50
CA THR A 343 -4.85 -34.67 -33.82
C THR A 343 -5.15 -33.19 -34.05
N VAL A 344 -4.11 -32.37 -34.18
CA VAL A 344 -4.22 -30.96 -34.60
C VAL A 344 -4.45 -30.93 -36.11
N SER A 345 -5.61 -30.45 -36.56
CA SER A 345 -5.84 -30.11 -37.96
C SER A 345 -5.38 -28.67 -38.21
N ALA A 346 -4.65 -28.47 -39.31
CA ALA A 346 -4.12 -27.19 -39.73
C ALA A 346 -5.24 -26.15 -39.92
N VAL A 347 -5.00 -24.93 -39.43
CA VAL A 347 -5.87 -23.77 -39.65
C VAL A 347 -5.53 -23.18 -41.02
N GLU A 348 -6.42 -23.33 -42.00
CA GLU A 348 -6.37 -22.54 -43.22
C GLU A 348 -6.73 -21.09 -42.92
N THR A 349 -5.85 -20.17 -43.32
CA THR A 349 -6.08 -18.73 -43.19
C THR A 349 -6.88 -18.26 -44.40
N ILE A 350 -8.17 -17.93 -44.21
CA ILE A 350 -8.99 -17.30 -45.25
C ILE A 350 -8.74 -15.79 -45.22
N THR A 351 -8.07 -15.27 -46.25
CA THR A 351 -7.94 -13.83 -46.48
C THR A 351 -9.21 -13.28 -47.12
N ILE A 352 -9.98 -12.48 -46.38
CA ILE A 352 -11.09 -11.71 -46.95
C ILE A 352 -10.52 -10.37 -47.42
N THR A 353 -10.44 -10.18 -48.74
CA THR A 353 -10.11 -8.89 -49.36
C THR A 353 -11.39 -8.06 -49.51
N GLN A 354 -11.50 -6.95 -48.79
CA GLN A 354 -12.49 -5.91 -49.10
C GLN A 354 -11.84 -4.82 -49.98
N PRO A 355 -12.51 -4.33 -51.05
CA PRO A 355 -12.00 -3.21 -51.82
C PRO A 355 -12.24 -1.89 -51.06
N HIS A 356 -11.16 -1.18 -50.76
CA HIS A 356 -11.20 0.17 -50.20
C HIS A 356 -11.43 1.20 -51.33
N PRO A 357 -12.30 2.21 -51.15
CA PRO A 357 -12.52 3.25 -52.15
C PRO A 357 -11.31 4.18 -52.29
N LYS A 358 -10.98 4.55 -53.54
CA LYS A 358 -9.87 5.43 -53.90
C LYS A 358 -10.03 6.82 -53.27
N GLY A 359 -9.15 7.15 -52.33
CA GLY A 359 -8.80 8.53 -51.94
C GLY A 359 -7.59 9.03 -52.74
N PRO A 360 -7.43 10.36 -52.92
CA PRO A 360 -6.44 10.93 -53.82
C PRO A 360 -5.00 10.78 -53.32
N ASP A 361 -4.09 10.61 -54.28
CA ASP A 361 -2.66 10.33 -54.10
C ASP A 361 -1.92 11.39 -53.25
N VAL A 362 -1.21 10.92 -52.22
CA VAL A 362 -0.22 11.70 -51.47
C VAL A 362 1.09 10.91 -51.44
N PRO A 363 2.26 11.55 -51.70
CA PRO A 363 3.50 10.85 -51.98
C PRO A 363 4.11 10.17 -50.74
N GLU A 364 4.56 8.95 -50.98
CA GLU A 364 5.15 8.00 -50.03
C GLU A 364 6.55 8.46 -49.56
N CYS A 365 6.78 8.56 -48.25
CA CYS A 365 8.10 8.78 -47.66
C CYS A 365 8.69 7.43 -47.21
N THR A 366 9.73 6.98 -47.90
CA THR A 366 10.60 5.86 -47.47
C THR A 366 11.47 6.23 -46.27
N PRO A 367 11.77 5.28 -45.35
CA PRO A 367 12.64 5.52 -44.21
C PRO A 367 14.11 5.29 -44.62
N ALA A 368 14.96 6.31 -44.47
CA ALA A 368 16.40 6.15 -44.55
C ALA A 368 17.09 6.95 -43.44
N GLY A 369 17.75 6.20 -42.56
CA GLY A 369 18.65 6.74 -41.56
C GLY A 369 19.97 7.26 -42.14
N ARG A 370 20.76 7.81 -41.22
CA ARG A 370 22.12 8.36 -41.34
C ARG A 370 22.21 9.83 -41.79
N TYR A 371 22.40 10.68 -40.78
CA TYR A 371 22.98 12.01 -40.90
C TYR A 371 24.39 11.96 -41.50
N LYS A 372 24.63 12.78 -42.52
CA LYS A 372 25.94 13.32 -42.86
C LYS A 372 25.87 14.85 -42.90
N ARG A 373 26.82 15.48 -42.21
CA ARG A 373 27.11 16.93 -42.26
C ARG A 373 27.52 17.35 -43.67
N GLY A 374 27.10 18.54 -44.08
CA GLY A 374 27.62 19.28 -45.23
C GLY A 374 27.19 20.75 -45.16
N ILE A 375 28.17 21.63 -45.32
CA ILE A 375 28.19 23.08 -45.06
C ILE A 375 27.62 23.87 -46.27
N TYR A 376 27.42 25.20 -46.06
CA TYR A 376 27.08 26.29 -46.99
C TYR A 376 25.57 26.55 -47.14
N GLY A 377 25.02 27.76 -47.02
CA GLY A 377 25.59 29.10 -46.87
C GLY A 377 24.63 30.14 -47.47
N TYR A 378 24.39 31.23 -46.72
CA TYR A 378 23.87 32.55 -47.14
C TYR A 378 22.47 32.72 -47.75
N GLY A 379 21.70 33.66 -47.18
CA GLY A 379 20.53 34.24 -47.83
C GLY A 379 19.61 35.05 -46.91
N ILE A 380 20.09 36.17 -46.38
CA ILE A 380 19.29 37.19 -45.69
C ILE A 380 18.27 37.79 -46.69
N ARG A 381 16.99 37.88 -46.33
CA ARG A 381 16.09 38.92 -46.84
C ARG A 381 15.06 39.32 -45.78
N ASN A 382 15.18 40.59 -45.36
CA ASN A 382 14.19 41.35 -44.62
C ASN A 382 12.95 41.58 -45.48
N LEU A 383 11.77 41.57 -44.87
CA LEU A 383 10.63 42.39 -45.30
C LEU A 383 9.91 42.89 -44.04
N GLU A 384 9.99 44.21 -43.85
CA GLU A 384 9.07 45.01 -43.05
C GLU A 384 7.76 45.19 -43.84
N GLU A 385 6.62 45.04 -43.15
CA GLU A 385 5.55 46.04 -43.02
C GLU A 385 4.65 45.68 -41.83
#